data_AF-A0A537RKX9-F1
#
_entry.id   AF-A0A537RKX9-F1
#
_cell.length_a   1.000
_cell.length_b   1.000
_cell.length_c   1.000
_cell.angle_alpha   90.00
_cell.angle_beta   90.00
_cell.angle_gamma   90.00
#
_symmetry.space_group_name_H-M   'P 1'
#
loop_
_entity.id
_entity.type
_entity.pdbx_description
1 polymer ?
#
loop_
_entity_poly.entity_id
_entity_poly.type
_entity_poly.pdbx_seq_one_letter_code
_entity_poly.pdbx_strand_id
1 'polypeptide(L)' 'YWSGEGNLIGELGRRMTGSADLFDHDNRGPRSSVNYVTVHDGFTLSDLVSYERKHNEANGEDNRDGSDENDSNNHGA' A
#
# COMPACT_ATOMS: atom_id res chain seq x y z
N TYR A 1 7.07 4.40 -3.75
CA TYR A 1 7.61 4.36 -5.13
C TYR A 1 6.77 5.17 -6.10
N TRP A 2 5.53 4.77 -6.40
CA TRP A 2 4.68 5.47 -7.39
C TRP A 2 4.26 6.88 -6.97
N SER A 3 4.18 7.14 -5.66
CA SER A 3 3.99 8.46 -5.07
C SER A 3 5.16 9.44 -5.30
N GLY A 4 6.27 8.98 -5.89
CA GLY A 4 7.45 9.80 -6.19
C GLY A 4 8.60 9.66 -5.18
N GLU A 5 8.46 8.78 -4.18
CA GLU A 5 9.54 8.51 -3.22
C GLU A 5 10.77 7.90 -3.91
N GLY A 6 11.92 8.55 -3.71
CA GLY A 6 13.19 8.17 -4.33
C GLY A 6 13.87 6.98 -3.67
N ASN A 7 14.92 6.46 -4.32
CA ASN A 7 15.80 5.39 -3.81
C ASN A 7 15.15 4.01 -3.56
N LEU A 8 13.96 3.76 -4.10
CA LEU A 8 13.22 2.51 -3.88
C LEU A 8 13.40 1.44 -4.97
N ILE A 9 14.22 1.65 -5.99
CA ILE A 9 14.29 0.75 -7.15
C ILE A 9 14.76 -0.67 -6.80
N GLY A 10 15.71 -0.80 -5.86
CA GLY A 10 16.21 -2.10 -5.40
C GLY A 10 15.13 -2.86 -4.62
N GLU A 11 14.38 -2.15 -3.78
CA GLU A 11 13.29 -2.72 -3.00
C GLU A 11 12.12 -3.14 -3.91
N LEU A 12 11.76 -2.28 -4.87
CA LEU A 12 10.77 -2.61 -5.89
C LEU A 12 11.16 -3.89 -6.65
N GLY A 13 12.44 -4.04 -7.01
CA GLY A 13 12.94 -5.25 -7.67
C GLY A 13 12.62 -6.53 -6.90
N ARG A 14 12.78 -6.52 -5.57
CA ARG A 14 12.45 -7.68 -4.71
C ARG A 14 10.96 -7.96 -4.68
N ARG A 15 10.13 -6.93 -4.55
CA ARG A 15 8.65 -7.07 -4.56
C ARG A 15 8.15 -7.62 -5.90
N MET A 16 8.74 -7.17 -7.00
CA MET A 16 8.42 -7.63 -8.37
C MET A 16 8.83 -9.09 -8.64
N THR A 17 9.84 -9.62 -7.95
CA THR A 17 10.30 -11.01 -8.08
C THR A 17 9.70 -11.95 -7.03
N GLY A 18 8.53 -11.60 -6.48
CA GLY A 18 7.79 -12.45 -5.54
C GLY A 18 8.27 -12.34 -4.09
N SER A 19 8.94 -11.24 -3.74
CA SER A 19 9.50 -10.99 -2.40
C SER A 19 10.37 -12.16 -1.92
N ALA A 20 11.28 -12.61 -2.79
CA ALA A 20 12.16 -13.76 -2.50
C ALA A 20 13.00 -13.56 -1.22
N ASP A 21 13.36 -12.31 -0.91
CA ASP A 21 14.00 -11.93 0.36
C ASP A 21 13.18 -12.30 1.60
N LEU A 22 11.86 -12.43 1.47
CA LEU A 22 10.95 -12.84 2.55
C LEU A 22 10.49 -14.30 2.43
N PHE A 23 10.36 -14.83 1.21
CA PHE A 23 9.67 -16.10 0.98
C PHE A 23 10.52 -17.21 0.39
N ASP A 24 11.76 -16.96 -0.04
CA ASP A 24 12.66 -18.00 -0.58
C ASP A 24 13.32 -18.80 0.55
N HIS A 25 12.49 -19.49 1.32
CA HIS A 25 12.88 -20.41 2.40
C HIS A 25 11.85 -21.55 2.49
N ASP A 26 12.19 -22.66 3.15
CA ASP A 26 11.26 -23.78 3.41
C ASP A 26 10.53 -24.34 2.16
N ASN A 27 11.21 -24.36 1.01
CA ASN A 27 10.64 -24.75 -0.29
C ASN A 27 9.43 -23.90 -0.75
N ARG A 28 9.27 -22.69 -0.20
CA ARG A 28 8.27 -21.73 -0.65
C ARG A 28 8.79 -21.01 -1.89
N GLY A 29 8.04 -21.12 -2.99
CA GLY A 29 8.34 -20.41 -4.24
C GLY A 29 7.60 -19.06 -4.33
N PRO A 30 7.74 -18.31 -5.45
CA PRO A 30 7.12 -16.99 -5.63
C PRO A 30 5.59 -16.94 -5.44
N ARG A 31 4.90 -18.06 -5.65
CA ARG A 31 3.45 -18.20 -5.42
C ARG A 31 3.04 -18.11 -3.95
N SER A 32 4.01 -18.14 -3.04
CA SER A 32 3.79 -18.02 -1.61
C SER A 32 3.53 -16.58 -1.16
N SER A 33 3.82 -15.60 -2.04
CA SER A 33 3.48 -14.19 -1.85
C SER A 33 2.13 -13.90 -2.49
N VAL A 34 1.22 -13.30 -1.73
CA VAL A 34 -0.01 -12.70 -2.27
C VAL A 34 0.19 -11.19 -2.30
N ASN A 35 0.36 -10.65 -3.49
CA ASN A 35 0.64 -9.22 -3.68
C ASN A 35 -0.66 -8.47 -3.94
N TYR A 36 -0.86 -7.38 -3.21
CA TYR A 36 -2.00 -6.47 -3.38
C TYR A 36 -1.52 -5.02 -3.29
N VAL A 37 -2.27 -4.12 -3.93
CA VAL A 37 -2.06 -2.66 -3.81
C VAL A 37 -3.11 -2.05 -2.88
N THR A 38 -4.33 -2.57 -2.90
CA THR A 38 -5.43 -2.18 -2.01
C THR A 38 -6.16 -3.41 -1.50
N VAL A 39 -6.80 -3.28 -0.34
CA VAL A 39 -7.66 -4.27 0.31
C VAL A 39 -8.90 -3.55 0.86
N HIS A 40 -9.75 -4.25 1.61
CA HIS A 40 -10.92 -3.63 2.24
C HIS A 40 -10.55 -2.63 3.35
N ASP A 41 -9.39 -2.81 3.99
CA ASP A 41 -8.89 -1.90 5.02
C ASP A 41 -8.07 -0.79 4.36
N GLY A 42 -8.46 0.46 4.62
CA GLY A 42 -7.84 1.65 4.02
C GLY A 42 -8.55 2.09 2.73
N PHE A 43 -7.80 2.72 1.84
CA PHE A 43 -8.36 3.28 0.61
C PHE A 43 -8.65 2.23 -0.46
N THR A 44 -9.72 2.48 -1.22
CA THR A 44 -9.90 1.84 -2.53
C THR A 44 -8.80 2.31 -3.49
N LEU A 45 -8.63 1.61 -4.62
CA LEU A 45 -7.63 2.06 -5.61
C LEU A 45 -7.93 3.46 -6.16
N SER A 46 -9.20 3.84 -6.25
CA SER A 46 -9.61 5.19 -6.68
C SER A 46 -9.21 6.22 -5.62
N ASP A 47 -9.48 5.92 -4.36
CA ASP A 47 -9.21 6.86 -3.26
C ASP A 47 -7.71 7.00 -3.00
N LEU A 48 -6.94 5.92 -3.20
CA LEU A 48 -5.48 5.92 -3.07
C LEU A 48 -4.80 6.97 -3.99
N VAL A 49 -5.41 7.28 -5.13
CA VAL A 49 -4.92 8.27 -6.10
C VAL A 49 -5.70 9.58 -6.07
N SER A 50 -6.64 9.74 -5.13
CA SER A 50 -7.55 10.89 -5.07
C SER A 50 -7.52 11.61 -3.72
N TYR A 51 -7.02 10.98 -2.66
CA TYR A 51 -7.02 11.56 -1.31
C TYR A 51 -5.66 11.43 -0.64
N GLU A 52 -5.24 12.51 0.04
CA GLU A 52 -4.03 12.54 0.87
C GLU A 52 -4.31 12.18 2.34
N ARG A 53 -5.57 12.30 2.78
CA ARG A 53 -6.01 12.08 4.16
C ARG A 53 -7.32 11.31 4.20
N LYS A 54 -7.49 10.53 5.25
CA LYS A 54 -8.73 9.77 5.51
C LYS A 54 -9.88 10.71 5.86
N HIS A 55 -11.08 10.33 5.42
CA HIS A 55 -12.34 11.04 5.64
C HIS A 55 -13.39 10.07 6.22
N ASN A 56 -13.15 9.68 7.47
CA ASN A 56 -13.95 8.72 8.23
C ASN A 56 -14.96 9.41 9.16
N GLU A 57 -15.27 10.70 8.94
CA GLU A 57 -16.18 11.48 9.80
C GLU A 57 -17.57 10.82 9.92
N ALA A 58 -18.00 10.09 8.89
CA ALA A 58 -19.24 9.34 8.88
C ALA A 58 -19.32 8.23 9.95
N ASN A 59 -18.18 7.75 10.45
CA ASN A 59 -18.12 6.71 11.47
C ASN A 59 -18.42 7.24 12.88
N GLY A 60 -18.43 8.57 13.07
CA GLY A 60 -18.78 9.21 14.34
C GLY A 60 -17.70 9.13 15.41
N GLU A 61 -16.46 8.78 15.05
CA GLU A 61 -15.31 8.69 15.95
C GLU A 61 -14.38 9.91 15.85
N ASP A 62 -14.89 11.03 15.35
CA ASP A 62 -14.14 12.28 15.08
C ASP A 62 -12.93 12.04 14.16
N ASN A 63 -13.10 11.19 13.14
CA ASN A 63 -12.05 10.80 12.18
C ASN A 63 -10.79 10.18 12.83
N ARG A 64 -10.90 9.62 14.05
CA ARG A 64 -9.76 9.03 14.77
C ARG A 64 -9.49 7.59 14.34
N ASP A 65 -10.48 6.93 13.76
CA ASP A 65 -10.41 5.56 13.30
C ASP A 65 -9.73 5.43 11.92
N GLY A 66 -9.22 4.23 11.60
CA GLY A 66 -8.47 3.95 10.36
C GLY A 66 -7.00 4.42 10.39
N SER A 67 -6.19 3.95 9.44
CA SER A 67 -4.76 4.31 9.33
C SER A 67 -4.58 5.77 8.90
N ASP A 68 -3.66 6.47 9.55
CA ASP A 68 -3.22 7.81 9.14
C ASP A 68 -2.17 7.76 8.01
N GLU A 69 -1.43 6.64 7.90
CA GLU A 69 -0.45 6.39 6.86
C GLU A 69 -1.08 5.48 5.79
N ASN A 70 -1.41 6.06 4.63
CA ASN A 70 -2.04 5.32 3.52
C ASN A 70 -1.14 5.26 2.26
N ASP A 71 0.06 5.85 2.29
CA ASP A 71 0.97 6.00 1.15
C ASP A 71 0.28 6.47 -0.15
N SER A 72 -0.75 7.30 0.01
CA SER A 72 -1.61 7.81 -1.05
C SER A 72 -1.09 9.14 -1.59
N ASN A 73 -1.55 9.51 -2.78
CA ASN A 73 -1.23 10.80 -3.36
C ASN A 73 -2.45 11.28 -4.16
N ASN A 74 -2.93 12.49 -3.88
CA ASN A 74 -4.10 13.04 -4.55
C ASN A 74 -3.77 13.69 -5.92
N HIS A 75 -2.50 13.61 -6.33
CA HIS A 75 -1.97 14.17 -7.56
C HIS A 75 -2.26 15.68 -7.77
N GLY A 76 -2.47 16.41 -6.68
CA GLY A 76 -2.61 17.87 -6.66
C GLY A 76 -4.03 18.41 -6.47
N ALA A 77 -5.03 17.57 -6.19
CA ALA A 77 -6.39 18.00 -5.88
C ALA A 77 -6.95 17.26 -4.66
#